data_AF-A0A966JW59-F1
#
_entry.id   AF-A0A966JW59-F1
#
_cell.length_a   1.000
_cell.length_b   1.000
_cell.length_c   1.000
_cell.angle_alpha   90.00
_cell.angle_beta   90.00
_cell.angle_gamma   90.00
#
_symmetry.space_group_name_H-M   'P 1'
#
loop_
_entity.id
_entity.type
_entity.pdbx_description
1 polymer ?
#
loop_
_entity_poly.entity_id
_entity_poly.type
_entity_poly.pdbx_seq_one_letter_code
_entity_poly.pdbx_strand_id
1 'polypeptide(L)'
;NDLASLLALPGVGPYTARAVLAFADSADVAVVDTNVARVLARVTGTALSSRVSQELADATLPKGRAWEWNQVIIDFGAQVCTARSPRCSECAIAGGCRTYATFGTSWNADADPARTSALTSKPQARFDGSDRQARGRLMKMLTTSGVRVADVASVMKLGDDDRRAWRLVQSLERDGLVVVDGEWCRLP
;
A
#
# COMPACT_ATOMS: atom_id res chain seq x y z
N ASN A 1 -7.22 15.35 14.29
CA ASN A 1 -6.67 14.18 13.57
C ASN A 1 -5.46 13.66 14.32
N ASP A 2 -5.65 12.64 15.16
CA ASP A 2 -4.52 11.87 15.70
C ASP A 2 -4.50 10.47 15.08
N LEU A 3 -3.37 9.77 15.26
CA LEU A 3 -3.15 8.46 14.65
C LEU A 3 -4.19 7.43 15.12
N ALA A 4 -4.59 7.46 16.38
CA ALA A 4 -5.56 6.53 16.95
C ALA A 4 -6.96 6.73 16.33
N SER A 5 -7.38 7.98 16.16
CA SER A 5 -8.67 8.33 15.56
C SER A 5 -8.74 7.88 14.10
N LEU A 6 -7.66 8.05 13.33
CA LEU A 6 -7.61 7.59 11.94
C LEU A 6 -7.59 6.06 11.84
N LEU A 7 -6.87 5.38 12.72
CA LEU A 7 -6.84 3.90 12.77
C LEU A 7 -8.19 3.28 13.18
N ALA A 8 -9.05 4.02 13.85
CA ALA A 8 -10.40 3.58 14.20
C ALA A 8 -11.37 3.57 13.00
N LEU A 9 -11.00 4.22 11.88
CA LEU A 9 -11.85 4.29 10.70
C LEU A 9 -11.84 2.95 9.92
N PRO A 10 -13.01 2.44 9.50
CA PRO A 10 -13.09 1.25 8.67
C PRO A 10 -12.24 1.38 7.40
N GLY A 11 -11.40 0.38 7.14
CA GLY A 11 -10.53 0.33 5.95
C GLY A 11 -9.25 1.19 6.04
N VAL A 12 -9.04 1.94 7.13
CA VAL A 12 -7.84 2.77 7.31
C VAL A 12 -6.77 1.99 8.09
N GLY A 13 -5.75 1.50 7.37
CA GLY A 13 -4.59 0.85 7.96
C GLY A 13 -3.49 1.84 8.42
N PRO A 14 -2.43 1.35 9.08
CA PRO A 14 -1.32 2.17 9.57
C PRO A 14 -0.67 3.07 8.52
N TYR A 15 -0.50 2.56 7.29
CA TYR A 15 0.01 3.35 6.16
C TYR A 15 -0.90 4.54 5.86
N THR A 16 -2.20 4.28 5.63
CA THR A 16 -3.16 5.32 5.24
C THR A 16 -3.31 6.37 6.34
N ALA A 17 -3.40 5.95 7.60
CA ALA A 17 -3.50 6.87 8.73
C ALA A 17 -2.27 7.80 8.81
N ARG A 18 -1.06 7.25 8.70
CA ARG A 18 0.18 8.05 8.70
C ARG A 18 0.31 8.93 7.46
N ALA A 19 -0.11 8.46 6.29
CA ALA A 19 -0.09 9.24 5.06
C ALA A 19 -1.01 10.46 5.15
N VAL A 20 -2.22 10.30 5.72
CA VAL A 20 -3.12 11.43 5.98
C VAL A 20 -2.46 12.44 6.92
N LEU A 21 -1.91 11.99 8.04
CA LEU A 21 -1.23 12.88 8.99
C LEU A 21 -0.04 13.61 8.36
N ALA A 22 0.82 12.90 7.63
CA ALA A 22 2.03 13.48 7.06
C ALA A 22 1.75 14.44 5.90
N PHE A 23 0.80 14.10 5.01
CA PHE A 23 0.58 14.85 3.77
C PHE A 23 -0.53 15.89 3.86
N ALA A 24 -1.60 15.62 4.60
CA ALA A 24 -2.71 16.57 4.77
C ALA A 24 -2.51 17.49 5.98
N ASP A 25 -2.04 16.92 7.10
CA ASP A 25 -1.91 17.66 8.36
C ASP A 25 -0.45 18.09 8.65
N SER A 26 0.49 17.80 7.76
CA SER A 26 1.93 18.08 7.90
C SER A 26 2.52 17.62 9.24
N ALA A 27 1.94 16.57 9.84
CA ALA A 27 2.39 16.02 11.09
C ALA A 27 3.74 15.33 10.93
N ASP A 28 4.54 15.37 12.00
CA ASP A 28 5.91 14.87 12.00
C ASP A 28 5.98 13.35 12.17
N VAL A 29 5.45 12.61 11.20
CA VAL A 29 5.35 11.15 11.20
C VAL A 29 5.90 10.56 9.90
N ALA A 30 6.63 9.45 10.00
CA ALA A 30 7.15 8.77 8.82
C ALA A 30 6.09 7.83 8.23
N VAL A 31 6.02 7.78 6.91
CA VAL A 31 5.13 6.92 6.13
C VAL A 31 5.98 5.81 5.51
N VAL A 32 5.63 4.56 5.83
CA VAL A 32 6.37 3.39 5.31
C VAL A 32 5.48 2.61 4.35
N ASP A 33 5.75 2.77 3.06
CA ASP A 33 5.20 1.90 2.01
C ASP A 33 6.21 0.77 1.67
N THR A 34 5.90 0.01 0.62
CA THR A 34 6.78 -1.06 0.15
C THR A 34 8.12 -0.56 -0.41
N ASN A 35 8.20 0.70 -0.85
CA ASN A 35 9.43 1.31 -1.35
C ASN A 35 10.33 1.74 -0.20
N VAL A 36 9.78 2.45 0.79
CA VAL A 36 10.49 2.87 1.99
C VAL A 36 10.99 1.68 2.78
N ALA A 37 10.15 0.65 2.99
CA ALA A 37 10.55 -0.57 3.68
C ALA A 37 11.74 -1.26 3.00
N ARG A 38 11.74 -1.31 1.67
CA ARG A 38 12.85 -1.86 0.87
C ARG A 38 14.13 -1.03 1.02
N VAL A 39 14.03 0.29 0.94
CA VAL A 39 15.16 1.19 1.14
C VAL A 39 15.79 0.95 2.52
N LEU A 40 14.98 0.92 3.57
CA LEU A 40 15.44 0.69 4.94
C LEU A 40 16.10 -0.68 5.10
N ALA A 41 15.49 -1.74 4.59
CA ALA A 41 16.06 -3.09 4.65
C ALA A 41 17.43 -3.18 3.93
N ARG A 42 17.59 -2.49 2.80
CA ARG A 42 18.87 -2.46 2.06
C ARG A 42 19.93 -1.60 2.72
N VAL A 43 19.55 -0.45 3.28
CA VAL A 43 20.48 0.41 4.02
C VAL A 43 21.02 -0.32 5.24
N THR A 44 20.17 -1.03 5.98
CA THR A 44 20.58 -1.83 7.15
C THR A 44 21.18 -3.18 6.78
N GLY A 45 20.98 -3.66 5.55
CA GLY A 45 21.46 -4.97 5.10
C GLY A 45 20.75 -6.15 5.75
N THR A 46 19.57 -5.94 6.34
CA THR A 46 18.82 -6.98 7.07
C THR A 46 17.33 -6.91 6.77
N ALA A 47 16.67 -8.07 6.88
CA ALA A 47 15.23 -8.16 6.75
C ALA A 47 14.53 -7.51 7.94
N LEU A 48 13.51 -6.71 7.68
CA LEU A 48 12.81 -5.92 8.69
C LEU A 48 11.34 -6.35 8.82
N SER A 49 10.87 -6.42 10.06
CA SER A 49 9.44 -6.48 10.35
C SER A 49 8.79 -5.11 10.09
N SER A 50 7.47 -5.07 9.87
CA SER A 50 6.76 -3.80 9.65
C SER A 50 6.96 -2.82 10.81
N ARG A 51 7.03 -3.34 12.05
CA ARG A 51 7.30 -2.53 13.25
C ARG A 51 8.69 -1.90 13.20
N VAL A 52 9.73 -2.71 12.95
CA VAL A 52 11.12 -2.22 12.92
C VAL A 52 11.33 -1.25 11.76
N SER A 53 10.72 -1.51 10.60
CA SER A 53 10.73 -0.55 9.49
C SER A 53 10.13 0.80 9.89
N GLN A 54 9.01 0.80 10.62
CA GLN A 54 8.36 2.02 11.08
C GLN A 54 9.21 2.76 12.13
N GLU A 55 9.78 2.05 13.11
CA GLU A 55 10.65 2.63 14.13
C GLU A 55 11.90 3.28 13.52
N LEU A 56 12.53 2.63 12.54
CA LEU A 56 13.67 3.18 11.81
C LEU A 56 13.30 4.41 11.00
N ALA A 57 12.14 4.39 10.34
CA ALA A 57 11.64 5.52 9.57
C ALA A 57 11.39 6.73 10.48
N ASP A 58 10.67 6.52 11.58
CA ASP A 58 10.38 7.57 12.57
C ASP A 58 11.67 8.13 13.20
N ALA A 59 12.69 7.29 13.45
CA ALA A 59 13.98 7.72 13.99
C ALA A 59 14.85 8.49 12.99
N THR A 60 14.64 8.29 11.68
CA THR A 60 15.42 8.94 10.60
C THR A 60 14.76 10.24 10.12
N LEU A 61 13.49 10.45 10.46
CA LEU A 61 12.70 11.61 10.09
C LEU A 61 13.27 12.88 10.72
N PRO A 62 13.73 13.87 9.93
CA PRO A 62 14.16 15.15 10.47
C PRO A 62 12.94 15.93 10.99
N LYS A 63 13.02 16.37 12.24
CA LYS A 63 11.92 17.09 12.90
C LYS A 63 11.43 18.26 12.05
N GLY A 64 10.13 18.30 11.78
CA GLY A 64 9.48 19.37 11.02
C GLY A 64 9.72 19.33 9.51
N ARG A 65 10.28 18.23 8.98
CA ARG A 65 10.45 18.02 7.53
C ARG A 65 9.78 16.74 7.03
N ALA A 66 8.74 16.29 7.72
CA ALA A 66 8.08 15.04 7.41
C ALA A 66 7.46 15.03 6.02
N TRP A 67 6.86 16.15 5.61
CA TRP A 67 6.21 16.25 4.31
C TRP A 67 7.22 16.02 3.17
N GLU A 68 8.36 16.73 3.20
CA GLU A 68 9.43 16.58 2.20
C GLU A 68 10.12 15.23 2.31
N TRP A 69 10.47 14.80 3.52
CA TRP A 69 11.21 13.55 3.72
C TRP A 69 10.42 12.35 3.19
N ASN A 70 9.12 12.28 3.49
CA ASN A 70 8.25 11.19 3.04
C ASN A 70 8.16 11.14 1.51
N GLN A 71 8.00 12.28 0.85
CA GLN A 71 7.97 12.31 -0.63
C GLN A 71 9.30 11.90 -1.23
N VAL A 72 10.40 12.46 -0.72
CA VAL A 72 11.75 12.17 -1.22
C VAL A 72 12.07 10.68 -1.07
N ILE A 73 11.80 10.05 0.07
CA ILE A 73 12.16 8.65 0.28
C ILE A 73 11.26 7.69 -0.53
N ILE A 74 9.98 8.03 -0.71
CA ILE A 74 9.06 7.27 -1.57
C ILE A 74 9.54 7.34 -3.03
N ASP A 75 9.79 8.53 -3.55
CA ASP A 75 10.25 8.74 -4.93
C ASP A 75 11.63 8.12 -5.16
N PHE A 76 12.55 8.29 -4.21
CA PHE A 76 13.86 7.65 -4.25
C PHE A 76 13.74 6.13 -4.31
N GLY A 77 12.86 5.54 -3.50
CA GLY A 77 12.59 4.10 -3.53
C GLY A 77 12.00 3.66 -4.88
N ALA A 78 11.14 4.46 -5.49
CA ALA A 78 10.50 4.16 -6.77
C ALA A 78 11.44 4.30 -7.97
N GLN A 79 12.32 5.31 -7.98
CA GLN A 79 13.13 5.68 -9.15
C GLN A 79 14.58 5.22 -9.08
N VAL A 80 15.19 5.18 -7.89
CA VAL A 80 16.62 4.87 -7.71
C VAL A 80 16.78 3.50 -7.05
N CYS A 81 16.24 3.31 -5.86
CA CYS A 81 16.34 2.05 -5.11
C CYS A 81 15.24 1.05 -5.53
N THR A 82 15.11 0.81 -6.84
CA THR A 82 14.02 -0.01 -7.40
C THR A 82 14.12 -1.47 -6.98
N ALA A 83 13.00 -2.20 -7.02
CA ALA A 83 12.94 -3.58 -6.53
C ALA A 83 13.85 -4.56 -7.30
N ARG A 84 13.98 -4.40 -8.62
CA ARG A 84 14.67 -5.39 -9.48
C ARG A 84 16.05 -4.96 -9.94
N SER A 85 16.23 -3.68 -10.25
CA SER A 85 17.46 -3.14 -10.82
C SER A 85 17.72 -1.76 -10.20
N PRO A 86 18.20 -1.72 -8.94
CA PRO A 86 18.50 -0.46 -8.28
C PRO A 86 19.69 0.24 -8.96
N ARG A 87 19.62 1.56 -9.10
CA ARG A 87 20.65 2.39 -9.72
C ARG A 87 21.72 2.77 -8.70
N CYS A 88 22.43 1.78 -8.17
CA CYS A 88 23.38 1.99 -7.07
C CYS A 88 24.53 2.95 -7.42
N SER A 89 24.93 3.06 -8.70
CA SER A 89 25.93 4.02 -9.18
C SER A 89 25.49 5.48 -9.08
N GLU A 90 24.18 5.74 -9.11
CA GLU A 90 23.56 7.07 -9.02
C GLU A 90 22.95 7.32 -7.62
N CYS A 91 23.10 6.37 -6.70
CA CYS A 91 22.43 6.39 -5.41
C CYS A 91 23.16 7.32 -4.43
N ALA A 92 22.52 8.44 -4.07
CA ALA A 92 23.06 9.44 -3.15
C ALA A 92 23.40 8.89 -1.75
N ILE A 93 22.82 7.75 -1.35
CA ILE A 93 23.05 7.12 -0.04
C ILE A 93 23.87 5.82 -0.13
N ALA A 94 24.49 5.52 -1.28
CA ALA A 94 25.25 4.28 -1.48
C ALA A 94 26.39 4.11 -0.47
N GLY A 95 27.07 5.21 -0.12
CA GLY A 95 28.20 5.19 0.84
C GLY A 95 27.82 4.72 2.25
N GLY A 96 26.55 4.80 2.63
CA GLY A 96 26.03 4.29 3.91
C GLY A 96 25.22 3.00 3.80
N CYS A 97 25.07 2.44 2.60
CA CYS A 97 24.18 1.31 2.35
C CYS A 97 24.91 -0.03 2.55
N ARG A 98 24.52 -0.81 3.57
CA ARG A 98 25.16 -2.10 3.86
C ARG A 98 24.99 -3.12 2.73
N THR A 99 23.81 -3.18 2.10
CA THR A 99 23.62 -4.04 0.92
C THR A 99 24.53 -3.63 -0.24
N TYR A 100 24.73 -2.33 -0.48
CA TYR A 100 25.68 -1.88 -1.51
C TYR A 100 27.13 -2.23 -1.13
N ALA A 101 27.53 -2.05 0.14
CA ALA A 101 28.85 -2.46 0.59
C ALA A 101 29.13 -3.96 0.39
N THR A 102 28.10 -4.81 0.46
CA THR A 102 28.22 -6.26 0.22
C THR A 102 28.27 -6.62 -1.27
N PHE A 103 27.42 -6.03 -2.11
CA PHE A 103 27.22 -6.49 -3.50
C PHE A 103 27.67 -5.51 -4.58
N GLY A 104 28.01 -4.27 -4.22
CA GLY A 104 28.36 -3.22 -5.16
C GLY A 104 27.30 -3.02 -6.25
N THR A 105 27.76 -2.96 -7.50
CA THR A 105 26.90 -2.92 -8.70
C THR A 105 26.46 -4.30 -9.19
N SER A 106 27.02 -5.37 -8.62
CA SER A 106 26.69 -6.76 -8.94
C SER A 106 25.43 -7.20 -8.19
N TRP A 107 24.34 -6.49 -8.43
CA TRP A 107 23.05 -6.71 -7.77
C TRP A 107 22.57 -8.15 -7.92
N ASN A 108 22.36 -8.83 -6.79
CA ASN A 108 21.72 -10.13 -6.74
C ASN A 108 20.38 -10.00 -6.03
N ALA A 109 19.29 -10.11 -6.80
CA ALA A 109 17.96 -10.01 -6.24
C ALA A 109 17.71 -11.09 -5.18
N ASP A 110 18.23 -12.31 -5.32
CA ASP A 110 17.96 -13.41 -4.38
C ASP A 110 18.61 -13.19 -3.02
N ALA A 111 19.63 -12.34 -2.95
CA ALA A 111 20.27 -11.91 -1.71
C ALA A 111 19.70 -10.59 -1.16
N ASP A 112 18.62 -10.05 -1.75
CA ASP A 112 18.00 -8.80 -1.31
C ASP A 112 17.30 -8.99 0.05
N PRO A 113 17.77 -8.32 1.13
CA PRO A 113 17.13 -8.42 2.45
C PRO A 113 15.68 -7.93 2.46
N ALA A 114 15.29 -7.11 1.47
CA ALA A 114 13.91 -6.69 1.34
C ALA A 114 12.97 -7.83 0.91
N ARG A 115 13.42 -8.91 0.27
CA ARG A 115 12.51 -9.98 -0.18
C ARG A 115 11.76 -10.66 0.96
N THR A 116 12.41 -10.79 2.12
CA THR A 116 11.83 -11.42 3.31
C THR A 116 11.28 -10.40 4.31
N SER A 117 11.34 -9.10 3.99
CA SER A 117 10.78 -8.06 4.85
C SER A 117 9.25 -8.04 4.75
N ALA A 118 8.57 -7.74 5.87
CA ALA A 118 7.13 -7.96 6.00
C ALA A 118 6.27 -7.13 5.02
N LEU A 119 6.74 -5.93 4.64
CA LEU A 119 6.02 -5.03 3.73
C LEU A 119 6.31 -5.25 2.25
N THR A 120 7.27 -6.10 1.91
CA THR A 120 7.80 -6.27 0.54
C THR A 120 7.75 -7.72 0.05
N SER A 121 7.47 -8.65 0.96
CA SER A 121 7.49 -10.10 0.72
C SER A 121 6.27 -10.65 -0.02
N LYS A 122 5.14 -9.93 -0.07
CA LYS A 122 3.93 -10.39 -0.78
C LYS A 122 3.83 -9.73 -2.16
N PRO A 123 3.95 -10.50 -3.27
CA PRO A 123 3.63 -9.98 -4.59
C PRO A 123 2.17 -9.50 -4.61
N GLN A 124 1.95 -8.27 -5.04
CA GLN A 124 0.59 -7.81 -5.28
C GLN A 124 -0.01 -8.64 -6.43
N ALA A 125 -1.13 -9.32 -6.17
CA ALA A 125 -1.85 -10.06 -7.20
C ALA A 125 -2.19 -9.15 -8.40
N ARG A 126 -2.29 -9.74 -9.60
CA ARG A 126 -2.67 -9.02 -10.82
C ARG A 126 -3.97 -8.24 -10.57
N PHE A 127 -4.04 -7.00 -11.07
CA PHE A 127 -5.25 -6.20 -10.94
C PHE A 127 -6.40 -6.81 -11.76
N ASP A 128 -6.08 -7.28 -12.96
CA ASP A 128 -7.08 -7.92 -13.80
C ASP A 128 -7.58 -9.24 -13.20
N GLY A 129 -8.90 -9.39 -13.13
CA GLY A 129 -9.59 -10.52 -12.49
C GLY A 129 -9.65 -10.46 -10.95
N SER A 130 -9.12 -9.42 -10.31
CA SER A 130 -9.07 -9.34 -8.85
C SER A 130 -10.35 -8.81 -8.20
N ASP A 131 -10.54 -9.14 -6.91
CA ASP A 131 -11.69 -8.67 -6.11
C ASP A 131 -11.79 -7.14 -6.03
N ARG A 132 -10.65 -6.43 -5.98
CA ARG A 132 -10.63 -4.96 -6.04
C ARG A 132 -11.13 -4.40 -7.37
N GLN A 133 -10.86 -5.08 -8.49
CA GLN A 133 -11.34 -4.66 -9.80
C GLN A 133 -12.85 -4.88 -9.89
N ALA A 134 -13.34 -6.04 -9.43
CA ALA A 134 -14.77 -6.36 -9.35
C ALA A 134 -15.54 -5.36 -8.48
N ARG A 135 -15.07 -5.10 -7.24
CA ARG A 135 -15.65 -4.08 -6.35
C ARG A 135 -15.67 -2.69 -7.00
N GLY A 136 -14.56 -2.29 -7.63
CA GLY A 136 -14.47 -1.00 -8.32
C GLY A 136 -15.47 -0.85 -9.48
N ARG A 137 -15.74 -1.94 -10.22
CA ARG A 137 -16.77 -1.94 -11.28
C ARG A 137 -18.18 -1.73 -10.71
N LEU A 138 -18.53 -2.44 -9.63
CA LEU A 138 -19.82 -2.22 -8.97
C LEU A 138 -19.92 -0.79 -8.44
N MET A 139 -18.94 -0.33 -7.67
CA MET A 139 -18.93 1.04 -7.13
C MET A 139 -19.10 2.09 -8.23
N LYS A 140 -18.40 1.92 -9.36
CA LYS A 140 -18.55 2.81 -10.52
C LYS A 140 -19.97 2.81 -11.07
N MET A 141 -20.62 1.65 -11.21
CA MET A 141 -22.00 1.59 -11.68
C MET A 141 -22.97 2.27 -10.70
N LEU A 142 -22.76 2.06 -9.39
CA LEU A 142 -23.58 2.64 -8.34
C LEU A 142 -23.52 4.16 -8.26
N THR A 143 -22.48 4.80 -8.81
CA THR A 143 -22.43 6.27 -8.96
C THR A 143 -23.45 6.83 -9.97
N THR A 144 -23.96 5.99 -10.87
CA THR A 144 -24.93 6.40 -11.90
C THR A 144 -26.32 5.87 -11.59
N SER A 145 -26.44 4.62 -11.13
CA SER A 145 -27.72 3.98 -10.86
C SER A 145 -27.58 2.81 -9.89
N GLY A 146 -28.64 2.52 -9.14
CA GLY A 146 -28.73 1.26 -8.39
C GLY A 146 -28.58 0.03 -9.29
N VAL A 147 -28.07 -1.06 -8.74
CA VAL A 147 -27.85 -2.33 -9.45
C VAL A 147 -28.71 -3.40 -8.79
N ARG A 148 -29.48 -4.17 -9.57
CA ARG A 148 -30.22 -5.31 -9.00
C ARG A 148 -29.24 -6.35 -8.49
N VAL A 149 -29.55 -7.00 -7.37
CA VAL A 149 -28.74 -8.06 -6.77
C VAL A 149 -28.44 -9.17 -7.79
N ALA A 150 -29.43 -9.52 -8.62
CA ALA A 150 -29.29 -10.50 -9.70
C ALA A 150 -28.26 -10.11 -10.79
N ASP A 151 -28.00 -8.82 -10.98
CA ASP A 151 -27.10 -8.32 -12.05
C ASP A 151 -25.67 -8.05 -11.54
N VAL A 152 -25.41 -8.17 -10.23
CA VAL A 152 -24.13 -7.79 -9.63
C VAL A 152 -22.97 -8.57 -10.22
N ALA A 153 -23.09 -9.88 -10.41
CA ALA A 153 -22.02 -10.71 -10.96
C ALA A 153 -21.64 -10.27 -12.39
N SER A 154 -22.65 -9.92 -13.20
CA SER A 154 -22.47 -9.38 -14.55
C SER A 154 -21.77 -8.02 -14.53
N VAL A 155 -22.22 -7.08 -13.68
CA VAL A 155 -21.60 -5.75 -13.53
C VAL A 155 -20.14 -5.86 -13.07
N MET A 156 -19.86 -6.75 -12.12
CA MET A 156 -18.50 -7.03 -11.65
C MET A 156 -17.64 -7.77 -12.69
N LYS A 157 -18.25 -8.27 -13.77
CA LYS A 157 -17.68 -9.19 -14.77
C LYS A 157 -17.05 -10.43 -14.13
N LEU A 158 -17.81 -11.12 -13.30
CA LEU A 158 -17.43 -12.36 -12.63
C LEU A 158 -17.99 -13.62 -13.31
N GLY A 159 -18.69 -13.48 -14.44
CA GLY A 159 -19.43 -14.58 -15.04
C GLY A 159 -20.55 -15.04 -14.11
N ASP A 160 -20.73 -16.35 -13.98
CA ASP A 160 -21.77 -16.97 -13.13
C ASP A 160 -21.32 -17.19 -11.67
N ASP A 161 -20.25 -16.52 -11.22
CA ASP A 161 -19.74 -16.64 -9.85
C ASP A 161 -20.50 -15.73 -8.87
N ASP A 162 -21.80 -16.00 -8.72
CA ASP A 162 -22.70 -15.26 -7.83
C ASP A 162 -22.26 -15.32 -6.36
N ARG A 163 -21.66 -16.45 -5.96
CA ARG A 163 -21.12 -16.61 -4.60
C ARG A 163 -20.00 -15.62 -4.31
N ARG A 164 -19.09 -15.41 -5.28
CA ARG A 164 -18.05 -14.39 -5.16
C ARG A 164 -18.62 -12.99 -5.23
N ALA A 165 -19.54 -12.72 -6.15
CA ALA A 165 -20.19 -11.43 -6.27
C ALA A 165 -20.87 -11.02 -4.95
N TRP A 166 -21.65 -11.92 -4.36
CA TRP A 166 -22.34 -11.68 -3.10
C TRP A 166 -21.39 -11.45 -1.92
N ARG A 167 -20.32 -12.25 -1.81
CA ARG A 167 -19.28 -12.04 -0.79
C ARG A 167 -18.66 -10.64 -0.89
N LEU A 168 -18.45 -10.13 -2.10
CA LEU A 168 -17.91 -8.80 -2.33
C LEU A 168 -18.90 -7.70 -1.98
N VAL A 169 -20.20 -7.88 -2.27
CA VAL A 169 -21.27 -6.97 -1.82
C VAL A 169 -21.31 -6.90 -0.29
N GLN A 170 -21.35 -8.05 0.39
CA GLN A 170 -21.35 -8.08 1.86
C GLN A 170 -20.12 -7.42 2.47
N SER A 171 -18.96 -7.51 1.80
CA SER A 171 -17.77 -6.79 2.22
C SER A 171 -17.92 -5.29 2.02
N LEU A 172 -18.47 -4.83 0.89
CA LEU A 172 -18.72 -3.42 0.64
C LEU A 172 -19.75 -2.81 1.60
N GLU A 173 -20.78 -3.57 1.95
CA GLU A 173 -21.79 -3.18 2.95
C GLU A 173 -21.17 -3.03 4.34
N ARG A 174 -20.32 -3.99 4.75
CA ARG A 174 -19.55 -3.89 6.00
C ARG A 174 -18.60 -2.69 6.03
N ASP A 175 -18.05 -2.33 4.88
CA ASP A 175 -17.20 -1.15 4.70
C ASP A 175 -18.03 0.15 4.67
N GLY A 176 -19.37 0.08 4.71
CA GLY A 176 -20.26 1.24 4.64
C GLY A 176 -20.32 1.90 3.26
N LEU A 177 -19.95 1.18 2.20
CA LEU A 177 -19.86 1.71 0.83
C LEU A 177 -21.09 1.38 -0.03
N VAL A 178 -21.89 0.40 0.38
CA VAL A 178 -23.08 -0.08 -0.34
C VAL A 178 -24.18 -0.40 0.67
N VAL A 179 -25.43 -0.14 0.31
CA VAL A 179 -26.62 -0.61 1.04
C VAL A 179 -27.40 -1.56 0.14
N VAL A 180 -27.81 -2.71 0.69
CA VAL A 180 -28.73 -3.64 0.01
C VAL A 180 -30.16 -3.38 0.51
N ASP A 181 -31.01 -2.85 -0.36
CA ASP A 181 -32.42 -2.56 -0.11
C ASP A 181 -33.30 -3.46 -0.98
N GLY A 182 -33.79 -4.54 -0.38
CA GLY A 182 -34.53 -5.59 -1.08
C GLY A 182 -33.70 -6.22 -2.20
N GLU A 183 -34.15 -6.05 -3.45
CA GLU A 183 -33.46 -6.59 -4.63
C GLU A 183 -32.40 -5.65 -5.21
N TRP A 184 -32.06 -4.55 -4.54
CA TRP A 184 -31.18 -3.51 -5.09
C TRP A 184 -29.97 -3.22 -4.22
N CYS A 185 -28.80 -3.15 -4.84
CA CYS A 185 -27.60 -2.51 -4.30
C CYS A 185 -27.60 -1.02 -4.68
N ARG A 186 -27.33 -0.15 -3.71
CA ARG A 186 -27.25 1.31 -3.89
C ARG A 186 -26.08 1.88 -3.09
N LEU A 187 -25.68 3.13 -3.38
CA LEU A 187 -24.85 3.88 -2.44
C LEU A 187 -25.67 4.22 -1.17
N PRO A 188 -25.03 4.38 -0.01
CA PRO A 188 -25.68 4.79 1.23
C PRO A 188 -26.41 6.14 1.13
#